data_AF-A0A358Y1C8-F1
#
_entry.id   AF-A0A358Y1C8-F1
#
_cell.length_a   1.000
_cell.length_b   1.000
_cell.length_c   1.000
_cell.angle_alpha   90.00
_cell.angle_beta   90.00
_cell.angle_gamma   90.00
#
_symmetry.space_group_name_H-M   'P 1'
#
loop_
_entity.id
_entity.type
_entity.pdbx_description
1 polymer ?
#
loop_
_entity_poly.entity_id
_entity_poly.type
_entity_poly.pdbx_seq_one_letter_code
_entity_poly.pdbx_strand_id
1 'polypeptide(L)'
;MEESKVATGSRLTVNDPPKPFDLLPDVRDGLNRKERSVLYCLMQTQKEFNDRNVPTITLYGRVLEHIDLDHTEFQHILTKMTGCTRNLNDFTRS
;
A
#
# COMPACT_ATOMS: atom_id res chain seq x y z
N MET A 1 -10.01 -23.71 -35.16
CA MET A 1 -8.75 -24.47 -34.99
C MET A 1 -7.72 -23.42 -34.61
N GLU A 2 -7.64 -23.01 -33.34
CA GLU A 2 -7.18 -23.84 -32.19
C GLU A 2 -5.84 -24.47 -32.62
N GLU A 3 -4.70 -24.06 -32.06
CA GLU A 3 -4.28 -24.57 -30.75
C GLU A 3 -3.58 -23.54 -29.85
N SER A 4 -4.11 -23.50 -28.64
CA SER A 4 -3.51 -23.09 -27.38
C SER A 4 -2.06 -23.52 -27.20
N LYS A 5 -1.23 -22.65 -26.63
CA LYS A 5 -0.09 -23.09 -25.80
C LYS A 5 -0.30 -22.60 -24.37
N VAL A 6 -0.48 -23.59 -23.51
CA VAL A 6 -0.76 -23.53 -22.09
C VAL A 6 0.44 -23.00 -21.31
N ALA A 7 0.11 -22.28 -20.25
CA ALA A 7 0.96 -21.64 -19.26
C ALA A 7 2.02 -22.55 -18.63
N THR A 8 3.18 -21.97 -18.31
CA THR A 8 3.97 -22.35 -17.13
C THR A 8 4.76 -21.14 -16.64
N GLY A 9 4.35 -20.62 -15.49
CA GLY A 9 5.23 -20.04 -14.48
C GLY A 9 5.96 -18.74 -14.85
N SER A 10 5.22 -17.64 -15.00
CA SER A 10 5.82 -16.32 -14.82
C SER A 10 6.17 -16.15 -13.34
N ARG A 11 7.39 -16.53 -12.97
CA ARG A 11 8.07 -16.04 -11.77
C ARG A 11 8.11 -14.53 -11.92
N LEU A 12 7.15 -13.84 -11.30
CA LEU A 12 7.07 -12.38 -11.33
C LEU A 12 8.41 -11.86 -10.81
N THR A 13 9.17 -11.26 -11.71
CA THR A 13 10.42 -10.60 -11.40
C THR A 13 10.10 -9.39 -10.53
N VAL A 14 10.75 -9.32 -9.38
CA VAL A 14 10.54 -8.39 -8.27
C VAL A 14 10.87 -6.92 -8.62
N ASN A 15 10.93 -6.54 -9.90
CA ASN A 15 11.45 -5.25 -10.37
C ASN A 15 10.75 -4.72 -11.63
N ASP A 16 9.43 -4.86 -11.76
CA ASP A 16 8.71 -4.01 -12.71
C ASP A 16 8.77 -2.56 -12.21
N PRO A 17 9.24 -1.58 -13.00
CA PRO A 17 9.19 -0.18 -12.58
C PRO A 17 7.72 0.17 -12.26
N PRO A 18 7.45 0.86 -11.14
CA PRO A 18 6.09 1.24 -10.78
C PRO A 18 5.48 1.96 -11.98
N LYS A 19 4.35 1.45 -12.48
CA LYS A 19 3.69 2.05 -13.64
C LYS A 19 3.39 3.51 -13.27
N PRO A 20 3.52 4.46 -14.21
CA PRO A 20 3.35 5.89 -13.91
C PRO A 20 2.00 6.21 -13.23
N PHE A 21 0.97 5.38 -13.48
CA PHE A 21 -0.35 5.50 -12.84
C PHE A 21 -0.41 5.02 -11.39
N ASP A 22 0.51 4.19 -10.92
CA ASP A 22 0.55 3.73 -9.51
C ASP A 22 1.11 4.81 -8.57
N LEU A 23 1.84 5.78 -9.12
CA LEU A 23 2.46 6.91 -8.43
C LEU A 23 1.63 8.20 -8.47
N LEU A 24 0.67 8.28 -9.39
CA LEU A 24 -0.19 9.44 -9.55
C LEU A 24 -1.35 9.36 -8.55
N PRO A 25 -1.55 10.41 -7.71
CA PRO A 25 -2.71 10.46 -6.85
C PRO A 25 -3.97 10.60 -7.69
N ASP A 26 -5.01 9.84 -7.35
CA ASP A 26 -6.28 9.93 -8.03
C ASP A 26 -6.96 11.27 -7.74
N VAL A 27 -7.56 11.89 -8.76
CA VAL A 27 -8.15 13.23 -8.68
C VAL A 27 -9.28 13.30 -7.64
N ARG A 28 -9.95 12.18 -7.33
CA ARG A 28 -11.10 12.14 -6.43
C ARG A 28 -10.74 12.19 -4.95
N ASP A 29 -9.69 11.47 -4.57
CA ASP A 29 -9.32 11.28 -3.17
C ASP A 29 -7.91 11.80 -2.86
N GLY A 30 -7.09 12.09 -3.88
CA GLY A 30 -5.69 12.45 -3.72
C GLY A 30 -4.82 11.30 -3.22
N LEU A 31 -5.34 10.06 -3.27
CA LEU A 31 -4.65 8.87 -2.77
C LEU A 31 -3.97 8.14 -3.91
N ASN A 32 -2.75 7.67 -3.63
CA ASN A 32 -2.08 6.68 -4.46
C ASN A 32 -2.73 5.31 -4.30
N ARG A 33 -2.50 4.41 -5.26
CA ARG A 33 -3.05 3.05 -5.24
C ARG A 33 -2.70 2.29 -3.95
N LYS A 34 -1.48 2.46 -3.46
CA LYS A 34 -1.02 1.88 -2.17
C LYS A 34 -1.81 2.44 -0.98
N GLU A 35 -2.01 3.75 -0.94
CA GLU A 35 -2.73 4.45 0.14
C GLU A 35 -4.19 4.01 0.21
N ARG A 36 -4.84 3.92 -0.95
CA ARG A 36 -6.21 3.40 -1.06
C ARG A 36 -6.34 1.98 -0.53
N SER A 37 -5.39 1.11 -0.87
CA SER A 37 -5.40 -0.27 -0.39
C SER A 37 -5.16 -0.38 1.11
N VAL A 38 -4.29 0.44 1.68
CA VAL A 38 -4.10 0.53 3.14
C VAL A 38 -5.40 0.94 3.83
N LEU A 39 -6.09 1.96 3.32
CA LEU A 39 -7.39 2.40 3.84
C LEU A 39 -8.49 1.35 3.70
N TYR A 40 -8.54 0.66 2.56
CA TYR A 40 -9.48 -0.43 2.34
C TYR A 40 -9.26 -1.58 3.33
N CYS A 41 -8.00 -1.94 3.56
CA CYS A 41 -7.62 -2.95 4.54
C CYS A 41 -7.96 -2.52 5.98
N LEU A 42 -7.73 -1.25 6.31
CA LEU A 42 -8.11 -0.67 7.59
C LEU A 42 -9.63 -0.74 7.82
N MET A 43 -10.44 -0.39 6.82
CA MET A 43 -11.88 -0.50 6.91
C MET A 43 -12.35 -1.94 7.14
N GLN A 44 -11.76 -2.91 6.43
CA GLN A 44 -12.10 -4.33 6.61
C GLN A 44 -11.75 -4.83 8.01
N THR A 45 -10.53 -4.55 8.47
CA THR A 45 -10.08 -4.94 9.81
C THR A 45 -10.89 -4.27 10.91
N GLN A 46 -11.28 -3.00 10.76
CA GLN A 46 -12.17 -2.34 11.73
C GLN A 46 -13.54 -3.04 11.85
N LYS A 47 -14.12 -3.49 10.73
CA LYS A 47 -15.38 -4.26 10.76
C LYS A 47 -15.23 -5.58 11.53
N GLU A 48 -14.10 -6.27 11.38
CA GLU A 48 -13.78 -7.49 12.13
C GLU A 48 -13.56 -7.22 13.62
N PHE A 49 -13.00 -6.05 13.96
CA PHE A 49 -12.70 -5.64 15.33
C PHE A 49 -13.85 -4.88 16.03
N ASN A 50 -15.03 -4.82 15.41
CA ASN A 50 -16.22 -4.11 15.90
C ASN A 50 -15.95 -2.62 16.14
N ASP A 51 -15.38 -1.96 15.13
CA ASP A 51 -15.03 -0.54 15.09
C ASP A 51 -14.07 -0.10 16.20
N ARG A 52 -13.33 -1.06 16.78
CA ARG A 52 -12.26 -0.79 17.75
C ARG A 52 -10.96 -0.46 17.04
N ASN A 53 -10.05 0.16 17.79
CA ASN A 53 -8.73 0.51 17.29
C ASN A 53 -7.97 -0.74 16.83
N VAL A 54 -7.58 -0.77 15.56
CA VAL A 54 -6.83 -1.87 14.97
C VAL A 54 -5.34 -1.67 15.27
N PRO A 55 -4.64 -2.65 15.87
CA PRO A 55 -3.21 -2.56 16.08
C PRO A 55 -2.45 -2.42 14.74
N THR A 56 -1.47 -1.51 14.68
CA THR A 56 -0.67 -1.25 13.47
C THR A 56 -0.04 -2.51 12.88
N ILE A 57 0.38 -3.46 13.73
CA ILE A 57 0.98 -4.72 13.29
C ILE A 57 -0.02 -5.63 12.57
N THR A 58 -1.27 -5.65 13.03
CA THR A 58 -2.36 -6.40 12.40
C THR A 58 -2.70 -5.81 11.04
N LEU A 59 -2.78 -4.48 10.97
CA LEU A 59 -2.99 -3.79 9.70
C LEU A 59 -1.83 -4.08 8.72
N TYR A 60 -0.59 -4.00 9.20
CA TYR A 60 0.59 -4.25 8.36
C TYR A 60 0.59 -5.67 7.78
N GLY A 61 0.32 -6.69 8.60
CA GLY A 61 0.21 -8.07 8.11
C GLY A 61 -0.87 -8.24 7.04
N ARG A 62 -2.05 -7.66 7.25
CA ARG A 62 -3.16 -7.73 6.28
C ARG A 62 -2.88 -6.97 4.98
N VAL A 63 -2.14 -5.87 5.06
CA VAL A 63 -1.74 -5.10 3.88
C VAL A 63 -0.74 -5.90 3.03
N LEU A 64 0.21 -6.57 3.66
CA LEU A 64 1.19 -7.44 2.97
C LEU A 64 0.54 -8.63 2.25
N GLU A 65 -0.61 -9.12 2.73
CA GLU A 65 -1.39 -10.16 2.02
C GLU A 65 -1.93 -9.67 0.67
N HIS A 66 -2.13 -8.35 0.50
CA HIS A 66 -2.74 -7.77 -0.69
C HIS A 66 -1.74 -7.05 -1.60
N ILE A 67 -0.69 -6.43 -1.04
CA ILE A 67 0.30 -5.63 -1.78
C ILE A 67 1.68 -5.78 -1.14
N ASP A 68 2.70 -5.92 -1.99
CA ASP A 68 4.10 -5.78 -1.58
C ASP A 68 4.39 -4.31 -1.21
N LEU A 69 4.56 -4.08 0.09
CA LEU A 69 4.81 -2.77 0.68
C LEU A 69 5.99 -2.85 1.64
N ASP A 70 6.95 -1.95 1.50
CA ASP A 70 8.05 -1.86 2.46
C ASP A 70 7.57 -1.22 3.78
N HIS A 71 8.24 -1.55 4.89
CA HIS A 71 7.94 -0.99 6.20
C HIS A 71 8.03 0.54 6.20
N THR A 72 9.03 1.12 5.52
CA THR A 72 9.24 2.57 5.45
C THR A 72 8.13 3.27 4.68
N GLU A 73 7.70 2.69 3.55
CA GLU A 73 6.57 3.20 2.76
C GLU A 73 5.28 3.16 3.58
N PHE A 74 5.02 2.06 4.29
CA PHE A 74 3.84 1.93 5.13
C PHE A 74 3.80 2.98 6.25
N GLN A 75 4.91 3.19 6.96
CA GLN A 75 5.03 4.23 7.98
C GLN A 75 4.85 5.64 7.39
N HIS A 76 5.37 5.88 6.18
CA HIS A 76 5.20 7.15 5.48
C HIS A 76 3.72 7.42 5.16
N ILE A 77 3.02 6.41 4.64
CA ILE A 77 1.58 6.47 4.35
C ILE A 77 0.78 6.77 5.63
N LEU A 78 1.05 6.03 6.72
CA LEU A 78 0.37 6.26 8.00
C LEU A 78 0.65 7.66 8.56
N THR A 79 1.89 8.14 8.47
CA THR A 79 2.27 9.47 8.95
C THR A 79 1.56 10.56 8.14
N LYS A 80 1.48 10.39 6.81
CA LYS A 80 0.73 11.27 5.92
C LYS A 80 -0.77 11.30 6.27
N MET A 81 -1.38 10.14 6.55
CA MET A 81 -2.81 10.04 6.87
C MET A 81 -3.18 10.56 8.26
N THR A 82 -2.32 10.32 9.26
CA THR A 82 -2.56 10.76 10.65
C THR A 82 -2.23 12.23 10.88
N GLY A 83 -1.59 12.90 9.91
CA GLY A 83 -1.16 14.29 10.03
C GLY A 83 -0.05 14.50 11.07
N CYS A 84 0.53 13.43 11.61
CA CYS A 84 1.61 13.46 12.60
C CYS A 84 2.99 13.70 11.96
N THR A 85 3.09 14.59 10.98
CA THR A 85 4.35 14.89 10.30
C THR A 85 5.20 15.85 11.15
N ARG A 86 6.09 15.29 11.99
CA ARG A 86 7.42 15.90 12.15
C ARG A 86 8.23 15.43 10.94
N ASN A 87 8.46 16.34 9.99
CA ASN A 87 9.17 16.05 8.74
C ASN A 87 10.56 15.47 9.06
N LEU A 88 10.76 14.16 8.85
CA LEU A 88 12.09 13.54 8.99
C LEU A 88 13.03 13.98 7.85
N ASN A 89 12.49 14.61 6.80
CA ASN A 89 13.26 15.21 5.71
C ASN A 89 13.92 16.55 6.08
N ASP A 90 13.73 17.07 7.29
CA ASP A 90 14.46 18.28 7.75
C ASP A 90 15.96 18.02 8.00
N PHE A 91 16.43 16.77 8.00
CA PHE A 91 17.83 16.43 8.28
C PHE A 91 18.80 16.61 7.09
N THR A 92 18.33 16.89 5.87
CA THR A 92 19.20 17.03 4.70
C THR A 92 19.41 18.48 4.24
N ARG A 93 18.99 19.47 5.04
CA ARG A 93 19.29 20.89 4.77
C ARG A 93 20.44 21.37 5.67
N SER A 94 21.67 21.12 5.23
CA SER A 94 22.90 21.82 5.67
C SER A 94 23.77 22.09 4.46
#